data_AF-A0A535S438-F1
#
_entry.id   AF-A0A535S438-F1
#
_cell.length_a   1.000
_cell.length_b   1.000
_cell.length_c   1.000
_cell.angle_alpha   90.00
_cell.angle_beta   90.00
_cell.angle_gamma   90.00
#
_symmetry.space_group_name_H-M   'P 1'
#
loop_
_entity.id
_entity.type
_entity.pdbx_description
1 polymer ?
#
loop_
_entity_poly.entity_id
_entity_poly.type
_entity_poly.pdbx_seq_one_letter_code
_entity_poly.pdbx_strand_id
1 'polypeptide(L)'
;MPKRKRVQREHTEDWKTIQQYTLWPEQTAYELLRPVVLFGDPAIQRAKETGEPRPTLERKADAFDEQGMVSLFASRPRKQPPETARSLPPDMRQLIVDLR
;
A
#
# COMPACT_ATOMS: atom_id res chain seq x y z
N MET A 1 11.78 -16.58 1.78
CA MET A 1 11.92 -15.97 3.13
C MET A 1 10.82 -16.53 4.02
N PRO A 2 11.08 -16.91 5.28
CA PRO A 2 10.01 -17.30 6.20
C PRO A 2 9.06 -16.11 6.43
N LYS A 3 7.75 -16.36 6.50
CA LYS A 3 6.76 -15.29 6.72
C LYS A 3 7.03 -14.59 8.05
N ARG A 4 7.00 -13.26 8.04
CA ARG A 4 7.20 -12.46 9.25
C ARG A 4 6.08 -12.78 10.23
N LYS A 5 6.43 -13.20 11.45
CA LYS A 5 5.43 -13.43 12.50
C LYS A 5 4.93 -12.08 13.01
N ARG A 6 3.63 -11.83 12.87
CA ARG A 6 2.99 -10.59 13.34
C ARG A 6 2.75 -10.67 14.85
N VAL A 7 3.06 -9.60 15.56
CA VAL A 7 2.84 -9.49 17.00
C VAL A 7 1.45 -8.92 17.19
N GLN A 8 0.62 -9.61 17.98
CA GLN A 8 -0.72 -9.12 18.27
C GLN A 8 -0.66 -7.90 19.20
N ARG A 9 -1.40 -6.87 18.83
CA ARG A 9 -1.56 -5.60 19.54
C ARG A 9 -3.05 -5.22 19.51
N GLU A 10 -3.50 -4.51 20.53
CA GLU A 10 -4.87 -4.02 20.55
C GLU A 10 -5.07 -2.94 19.47
N HIS A 11 -6.16 -3.04 18.72
CA HIS A 11 -6.70 -1.96 17.89
C HIS A 11 -8.11 -1.65 18.41
N THR A 12 -8.49 -0.38 18.36
CA THR A 12 -9.76 0.10 18.94
C THR A 12 -10.69 0.70 17.90
N GLU A 13 -10.23 0.80 16.65
CA GLU A 13 -10.95 1.48 15.59
C GLU A 13 -12.07 0.60 14.99
N ASP A 14 -13.29 1.14 14.90
CA ASP A 14 -14.40 0.48 14.23
C ASP A 14 -14.31 0.62 12.70
N TRP A 15 -14.54 -0.49 12.00
CA TRP A 15 -14.44 -0.52 10.53
C TRP A 15 -15.43 0.43 9.85
N LYS A 16 -16.69 0.49 10.29
CA LYS A 16 -17.70 1.34 9.65
C LYS A 16 -17.38 2.82 9.85
N THR A 17 -16.86 3.19 11.02
CA THR A 17 -16.38 4.55 11.27
C THR A 17 -15.20 4.89 10.37
N ILE A 18 -14.19 4.01 10.27
CA ILE A 18 -13.02 4.26 9.39
C ILE A 18 -13.46 4.47 7.94
N GLN A 19 -14.38 3.62 7.43
CA GLN A 19 -14.84 3.70 6.05
C GLN A 19 -15.36 5.10 5.67
N GLN A 20 -16.02 5.80 6.59
CA GLN A 20 -16.56 7.15 6.36
C GLN A 20 -15.48 8.22 6.13
N TYR A 21 -14.25 8.00 6.61
CA TYR A 21 -13.14 8.96 6.50
C TYR A 21 -12.15 8.59 5.39
N THR A 22 -12.42 7.54 4.61
CA THR A 22 -11.52 7.07 3.56
C THR A 22 -11.78 7.81 2.26
N LEU A 23 -10.76 8.52 1.75
CA LEU A 23 -10.93 9.41 0.60
C LEU A 23 -10.46 8.81 -0.73
N TRP A 24 -9.52 7.85 -0.69
CA TRP A 24 -8.96 7.24 -1.88
C TRP A 24 -8.84 5.71 -1.76
N PRO A 25 -8.87 4.96 -2.88
CA PRO A 25 -8.92 3.50 -2.87
C PRO A 25 -7.77 2.83 -2.11
N GLU A 26 -6.56 3.40 -2.18
CA GLU A 26 -5.38 2.86 -1.52
C GLU A 26 -5.42 3.02 0.00
N GLN A 27 -6.06 4.08 0.51
CA GLN A 27 -6.33 4.21 1.94
C GLN A 27 -7.35 3.15 2.37
N THR A 28 -8.40 2.91 1.58
CA THR A 28 -9.36 1.82 1.86
C THR A 28 -8.67 0.47 1.87
N ALA A 29 -7.76 0.21 0.94
CA ALA A 29 -6.97 -1.02 0.90
C ALA A 29 -6.04 -1.15 2.12
N TYR A 30 -5.42 -0.05 2.55
CA TYR A 30 -4.58 -0.03 3.75
C TYR A 30 -5.41 -0.29 5.02
N GLU A 31 -6.47 0.48 5.25
CA GLU A 31 -7.30 0.36 6.45
C GLU A 31 -8.03 -0.99 6.53
N LEU A 32 -8.34 -1.61 5.38
CA LEU A 32 -8.84 -2.98 5.33
C LEU A 32 -7.84 -3.96 5.97
N LEU A 33 -6.55 -3.79 5.68
CA LEU A 33 -5.49 -4.71 6.10
C LEU A 33 -4.82 -4.31 7.41
N ARG A 34 -4.90 -3.04 7.83
CA ARG A 34 -4.16 -2.48 8.95
C ARG A 34 -4.30 -3.31 10.24
N PRO A 35 -5.50 -3.76 10.67
CA PRO A 35 -5.63 -4.68 11.81
C PRO A 35 -4.77 -5.95 11.67
N VAL A 36 -4.75 -6.55 10.48
CA VAL A 36 -3.97 -7.77 10.21
C VAL A 36 -2.47 -7.50 10.18
N VAL A 37 -2.01 -6.47 9.45
CA VAL A 37 -0.58 -6.24 9.20
C VAL A 37 0.12 -5.46 10.30
N LEU A 38 -0.55 -4.46 10.89
CA LEU A 38 0.02 -3.57 11.90
C LEU A 38 -0.25 -4.06 13.33
N PHE A 39 -1.46 -4.56 13.56
CA PHE A 39 -1.90 -5.02 14.88
C PHE A 39 -1.87 -6.54 15.04
N GLY A 40 -1.57 -7.29 13.97
CA GLY A 40 -1.39 -8.74 14.05
C GLY A 40 -2.68 -9.51 14.28
N ASP A 41 -3.84 -8.91 13.99
CA ASP A 41 -5.11 -9.59 14.19
C ASP A 41 -5.29 -10.77 13.23
N PRO A 42 -6.00 -11.83 13.68
CA PRO A 42 -6.35 -12.93 12.80
C PRO A 42 -7.19 -12.45 11.61
N ALA A 43 -6.80 -12.82 10.39
CA ALA A 43 -7.56 -12.49 9.18
C ALA A 43 -9.03 -12.97 9.22
N ILE A 44 -9.31 -14.02 10.00
CA ILE A 44 -10.68 -14.51 10.21
C ILE A 44 -11.55 -13.55 11.03
N GLN A 45 -10.97 -12.83 11.99
CA GLN A 45 -11.69 -11.80 12.73
C GLN A 45 -11.99 -10.63 11.80
N ARG A 46 -10.97 -10.18 11.06
CA ARG A 46 -11.12 -9.07 10.12
C ARG A 46 -12.14 -9.36 9.01
N ALA A 47 -12.22 -10.61 8.54
CA ALA A 47 -13.23 -11.05 7.59
C ALA A 47 -14.67 -10.86 8.12
N LYS A 48 -14.90 -11.10 9.42
CA LYS A 48 -16.22 -10.90 10.04
C LYS A 48 -16.60 -9.42 10.14
N GLU A 49 -15.63 -8.56 10.45
CA GLU A 49 -15.85 -7.11 10.57
C GLU A 49 -16.15 -6.46 9.21
N THR A 50 -15.48 -6.93 8.16
CA THR A 50 -15.44 -6.23 6.86
C THR A 50 -16.29 -6.90 5.79
N GLY A 51 -16.64 -8.18 5.96
CA GLY A 51 -17.28 -9.01 4.94
C GLY A 51 -16.32 -9.52 3.86
N GLU A 52 -15.04 -9.14 3.88
CA GLU A 52 -14.06 -9.61 2.90
C GLU A 52 -13.65 -11.07 3.15
N PRO A 53 -13.49 -11.91 2.11
CA PRO A 53 -13.08 -13.29 2.30
C PRO A 53 -11.72 -13.41 2.98
N ARG A 54 -11.63 -14.24 4.03
CA ARG A 54 -10.37 -14.53 4.73
C ARG A 54 -9.19 -14.84 3.79
N PRO A 55 -9.31 -15.70 2.75
CA PRO A 55 -8.18 -16.00 1.86
C PRO A 55 -7.69 -14.76 1.08
N THR A 56 -8.59 -13.83 0.78
CA THR A 56 -8.24 -12.57 0.12
C THR A 56 -7.43 -11.67 1.05
N LEU A 57 -7.85 -11.57 2.33
CA LEU A 57 -7.12 -10.80 3.35
C LEU A 57 -5.73 -11.38 3.61
N GLU A 58 -5.61 -12.71 3.72
CA GLU A 58 -4.33 -13.41 3.90
C GLU A 58 -3.38 -13.14 2.72
N ARG A 59 -3.85 -13.32 1.47
CA ARG A 59 -3.05 -13.05 0.27
C ARG A 59 -2.59 -11.59 0.20
N LYS A 60 -3.47 -10.65 0.51
CA LYS A 60 -3.15 -9.21 0.51
C LYS A 60 -2.14 -8.86 1.62
N ALA A 61 -2.29 -9.43 2.82
CA ALA A 61 -1.35 -9.23 3.92
C ALA A 61 0.03 -9.84 3.63
N ASP A 62 0.08 -11.01 2.99
CA ASP A 62 1.34 -11.61 2.53
C ASP A 62 2.05 -10.71 1.50
N ALA A 63 1.31 -10.18 0.52
CA ALA A 63 1.86 -9.25 -0.47
C ALA A 63 2.35 -7.94 0.17
N PHE A 64 1.67 -7.46 1.21
CA PHE A 64 2.10 -6.30 1.99
C PHE A 64 3.38 -6.57 2.77
N ASP A 65 3.54 -7.75 3.38
CA ASP A 65 4.77 -8.10 4.09
C ASP A 65 5.98 -8.20 3.13
N GLU A 66 5.75 -8.64 1.88
CA GLU A 66 6.79 -8.79 0.87
C GLU A 66 7.14 -7.46 0.17
N GLN A 67 6.14 -6.65 -0.20
CA GLN A 67 6.30 -5.51 -1.11
C GLN A 67 6.03 -4.15 -0.43
N GLY A 68 5.58 -4.15 0.83
CA GLY A 68 5.17 -2.97 1.57
C GLY A 68 3.96 -2.27 0.94
N MET A 69 3.92 -0.94 1.07
CA MET A 69 2.81 -0.11 0.58
C MET A 69 2.52 -0.30 -0.91
N VAL A 70 3.52 -0.68 -1.72
CA VAL A 70 3.36 -0.85 -3.18
C VAL A 70 2.29 -1.90 -3.53
N SER A 71 2.09 -2.93 -2.70
CA SER A 71 1.08 -3.97 -2.93
C SER A 71 -0.38 -3.48 -2.85
N LEU A 72 -0.60 -2.31 -2.25
CA LEU A 72 -1.94 -1.71 -2.08
C LEU A 72 -2.38 -0.91 -3.29
N PHE A 73 -1.42 -0.48 -4.09
CA PHE A 73 -1.69 0.20 -5.34
C PHE A 73 -2.05 -0.87 -6.36
N ALA A 74 -3.17 -0.68 -7.06
CA ALA A 74 -3.42 -1.47 -8.26
C ALA A 74 -2.17 -1.37 -9.14
N SER A 75 -1.80 -2.46 -9.82
CA SER A 75 -0.81 -2.44 -10.89
C SER A 75 -1.32 -1.58 -12.04
N ARG A 76 -1.52 -0.27 -11.83
CA ARG A 76 -1.22 0.68 -12.87
C ARG A 76 0.23 0.39 -13.18
N PRO A 77 0.57 -0.04 -14.40
CA PRO A 77 1.96 0.07 -14.80
C PRO A 77 2.32 1.51 -14.48
N ARG A 78 3.25 1.70 -13.54
CA ARG A 78 3.95 2.98 -13.44
C ARG A 78 4.42 3.14 -14.86
N LYS A 79 3.78 4.02 -15.65
CA LYS A 79 4.33 4.42 -16.94
C LYS A 79 5.68 4.93 -16.52
N GLN A 80 6.70 4.08 -16.59
CA GLN A 80 8.06 4.52 -16.43
C GLN A 80 8.13 5.58 -17.51
N PRO A 81 8.27 6.86 -17.13
CA PRO A 81 8.51 7.85 -18.15
C PRO A 81 9.69 7.29 -18.94
N PRO A 82 9.62 7.23 -20.28
CA PRO A 82 10.80 6.84 -21.05
C PRO A 82 11.99 7.61 -20.47
N GLU A 83 13.18 7.02 -20.37
CA GLU A 83 14.31 7.63 -19.64
C GLU A 83 14.58 9.09 -20.07
N THR A 84 14.19 9.43 -21.29
CA THR A 84 14.19 10.78 -21.89
C THR A 84 13.23 11.78 -21.26
N ALA A 85 12.09 11.36 -20.69
CA ALA A 85 11.06 12.24 -20.15
C ALA A 85 11.43 12.91 -18.80
N ARG A 86 12.51 12.46 -18.15
CA ARG A 86 13.09 13.14 -16.96
C ARG A 86 14.35 13.92 -17.27
N SER A 87 14.83 13.89 -18.51
CA SER A 87 16.06 14.57 -18.91
C SER A 87 15.68 15.86 -19.62
N LEU A 88 16.19 16.99 -19.14
CA LEU A 88 16.12 18.23 -19.90
C LEU A 88 16.78 18.03 -21.27
N PRO A 89 16.24 18.67 -22.33
CA PRO A 89 16.90 18.76 -23.63
C PRO A 89 18.39 19.14 -23.49
N PRO A 90 19.29 18.59 -24.35
CA PRO A 90 20.74 18.76 -24.21
C PRO A 90 21.18 20.23 -24.13
N ASP A 91 20.55 21.09 -24.92
CA ASP A 91 20.68 22.54 -24.93
C ASP A 91 20.33 23.17 -23.58
N MET A 92 19.22 22.76 -22.94
CA MET A 92 18.85 23.24 -21.61
C MET A 92 19.84 22.80 -20.53
N ARG A 93 20.40 21.58 -20.64
CA ARG A 93 21.45 21.11 -19.72
C ARG A 93 22.72 21.95 -19.85
N GLN A 94 23.11 22.26 -21.08
CA GLN A 94 24.28 23.09 -21.36
C GLN A 94 24.10 24.51 -20.82
N LEU A 95 22.91 25.09 -21.02
CA LEU A 95 22.56 26.40 -20.49
C LEU A 95 22.70 26.48 -18.96
N ILE A 96 22.34 25.42 -18.22
CA ILE A 96 22.52 25.36 -16.76
C ILE A 96 24.01 25.26 -16.37
N VAL A 97 24.82 24.53 -17.13
CA VAL A 97 26.27 24.42 -16.91
C VAL A 97 26.97 25.74 -17.17
N ASP A 98 26.55 26.46 -18.21
CA ASP A 98 27.13 27.74 -18.64
C ASP A 98 26.72 28.92 -17.74
N LEU A 99 25.70 28.74 -16.89
CA LEU A 99 25.27 29.72 -15.88
C LEU A 99 26.09 29.69 -14.58
N ARG A 100 27.18 28.90 -14.53
CA ARG A 100 28.02 28.71 -13.34
C ARG A 100 29.24 29.62 -13.31
#